data_AF-A0A3Q1HZ98-F1
#
_entry.id   AF-A0A3Q1HZ98-F1
#
_cell.length_a   1.000
_cell.length_b   1.000
_cell.length_c   1.000
_cell.angle_alpha   90.00
_cell.angle_beta   90.00
_cell.angle_gamma   90.00
#
_symmetry.space_group_name_H-M   'P 1'
#
loop_
_entity.id
_entity.type
_entity.pdbx_description
1 polymer ?
#
loop_
_entity_poly.entity_id
_entity_poly.type
_entity_poly.pdbx_seq_one_letter_code
_entity_poly.pdbx_strand_id
1 'polypeptide(L)'
;MVYTWILFAQQHQTTTSSLWKPLGIISYPMPCPLKLWLSQENRQLGTGDITSCVFERSVVCVVKLLSNKRSQAVGILMSSIHLDMKDIHNAVLNVDNTVVDLETLQALYENRAQDDEMDSIKKHIKSSKDKQDAKPLDKPEQFLYQLSQIPNFTERVFCILFQSTFHECITSILRKMEILQRVCKTLQSGSCVLQVLGLVLAFGNFMNGGNRSRGQADGFTLDILPKLKDVKSSDNSQSLLSYIVAYYLRHFDEDAGKESCVYPLPEPQDLFQASQMKFEDFQRDLRKLRKDLNACSAETEKVCKLSSEENLQPFKEKMDDFLSQGELVFLDLSTSFSVKPKAGEKEVSLNTFFSIWHEFSSDFKDQWKKQNKLILQKR
;
A
#
# COMPACT_ATOMS: atom_id res chain seq x y z
N MET A 1 4.36 25.72 -28.51
CA MET A 1 5.58 25.28 -27.81
C MET A 1 5.32 23.90 -27.23
N VAL A 2 5.97 22.90 -27.82
CA VAL A 2 5.75 21.47 -27.58
C VAL A 2 6.60 21.07 -26.39
N TYR A 3 6.02 21.07 -25.19
CA TYR A 3 6.65 20.45 -24.03
C TYR A 3 6.51 18.94 -24.16
N THR A 4 7.65 18.27 -24.07
CA THR A 4 7.90 16.91 -24.51
C THR A 4 7.09 15.90 -23.72
N TRP A 5 6.42 15.07 -24.50
CA TRP A 5 5.44 14.08 -24.13
C TRP A 5 6.07 12.94 -23.33
N ILE A 6 5.52 12.65 -22.15
CA ILE A 6 5.59 11.32 -21.56
C ILE A 6 4.63 10.45 -22.38
N LEU A 7 5.15 9.84 -23.44
CA LEU A 7 4.40 8.84 -24.21
C LEU A 7 4.24 7.59 -23.34
N PHE A 8 3.12 7.52 -22.62
CA PHE A 8 2.55 6.23 -22.23
C PHE A 8 2.00 5.60 -23.50
N ALA A 9 2.71 4.59 -24.03
CA ALA A 9 2.25 3.86 -25.20
C ALA A 9 0.98 3.08 -24.85
N GLN A 10 -0.17 3.65 -25.18
CA GLN A 10 -1.43 2.93 -25.27
C GLN A 10 -1.50 2.34 -26.68
N GLN A 11 -1.32 1.01 -26.83
CA GLN A 11 -1.70 0.31 -28.05
C GLN A 11 -2.99 -0.49 -27.81
N HIS A 12 -4.06 0.08 -28.37
CA HIS A 12 -5.36 -0.44 -28.78
C HIS A 12 -5.99 -1.70 -28.14
N GLN A 13 -7.26 -1.48 -27.76
CA GLN A 13 -8.32 -2.44 -27.43
C GLN A 13 -8.63 -3.46 -28.54
N THR A 14 -9.13 -4.64 -28.14
CA THR A 14 -10.38 -5.24 -28.67
C THR A 14 -11.08 -6.12 -27.60
N THR A 15 -12.35 -5.75 -27.29
CA THR A 15 -13.57 -6.52 -26.90
C THR A 15 -13.46 -7.97 -26.35
N THR A 16 -14.16 -8.42 -25.30
CA THR A 16 -15.65 -8.45 -25.10
C THR A 16 -16.11 -8.62 -23.62
N SER A 17 -17.19 -7.88 -23.28
CA SER A 17 -18.32 -8.13 -22.36
C SER A 17 -18.23 -9.00 -21.08
N SER A 18 -18.37 -8.30 -19.94
CA SER A 18 -19.33 -8.44 -18.81
C SER A 18 -19.87 -9.80 -18.35
N LEU A 19 -19.91 -9.95 -17.01
CA LEU A 19 -21.01 -10.42 -16.12
C LEU A 19 -20.36 -10.68 -14.72
N TRP A 20 -20.56 -9.95 -13.62
CA TRP A 20 -21.79 -9.65 -12.87
C TRP A 20 -21.54 -8.54 -11.80
N LYS A 21 -22.54 -7.70 -11.54
CA LYS A 21 -22.84 -7.02 -10.24
C LYS A 21 -24.05 -7.78 -9.59
N PRO A 22 -24.60 -7.48 -8.38
CA PRO A 22 -24.29 -6.46 -7.35
C PRO A 22 -24.32 -6.96 -5.88
N LEU A 23 -23.62 -6.29 -4.95
CA LEU A 23 -23.96 -6.23 -3.51
C LEU A 23 -23.62 -4.78 -3.08
N GLY A 24 -24.55 -3.91 -2.73
CA GLY A 24 -25.42 -3.98 -1.56
C GLY A 24 -24.87 -3.00 -0.52
N ILE A 25 -25.30 -1.73 -0.58
CA ILE A 25 -24.95 -0.71 0.41
C ILE A 25 -25.61 -1.08 1.73
N ILE A 26 -24.81 -1.35 2.76
CA ILE A 26 -25.27 -1.35 4.16
C ILE A 26 -24.54 -0.21 4.86
N SER A 27 -25.33 0.72 5.39
CA SER A 27 -24.90 1.85 6.21
C SER A 27 -25.15 1.51 7.67
N TYR A 28 -24.15 1.64 8.54
CA TYR A 28 -24.38 1.82 9.98
C TYR A 28 -23.39 2.83 10.59
N PRO A 29 -23.86 3.63 11.56
CA PRO A 29 -23.21 4.86 12.00
C PRO A 29 -22.09 4.60 13.02
N MET A 30 -21.10 5.48 13.00
CA MET A 30 -20.18 5.70 14.11
C MET A 30 -20.92 6.41 15.25
N PRO A 31 -20.77 5.93 16.49
CA PRO A 31 -20.46 6.89 17.56
C PRO A 31 -19.32 6.38 18.43
N CYS A 32 -18.25 7.17 18.52
CA CYS A 32 -17.43 7.24 19.72
C CYS A 32 -18.23 8.06 20.75
N PRO A 33 -18.04 7.84 22.06
CA PRO A 33 -16.85 8.42 22.65
C PRO A 33 -16.14 7.53 23.68
N LEU A 34 -14.81 7.58 23.60
CA LEU A 34 -13.95 7.63 24.78
C LEU A 34 -14.57 8.58 25.85
N LYS A 35 -15.04 8.00 26.95
CA LYS A 35 -15.11 8.67 28.25
C LYS A 35 -14.75 7.64 29.33
N LEU A 36 -13.92 8.09 30.27
CA LEU A 36 -13.45 7.43 31.50
C LEU A 36 -12.20 6.54 31.39
N TRP A 37 -11.08 7.17 31.04
CA TRP A 37 -9.90 7.10 31.92
C TRP A 37 -9.80 8.42 32.66
N LEU A 38 -10.25 8.43 33.92
CA LEU A 38 -9.92 9.36 35.01
C LEU A 38 -10.88 9.07 36.16
N SER A 39 -10.45 8.32 37.17
CA SER A 39 -10.46 8.76 38.57
C SER A 39 -10.05 7.62 39.50
N GLN A 40 -9.22 7.97 40.46
CA GLN A 40 -8.79 7.16 41.61
C GLN A 40 -9.98 6.59 42.39
N GLU A 41 -9.80 5.41 42.99
CA GLU A 41 -10.06 5.28 44.42
C GLU A 41 -9.31 4.11 45.07
N ASN A 42 -8.56 4.46 46.11
CA ASN A 42 -8.12 3.57 47.18
C ASN A 42 -9.34 2.93 47.87
N ARG A 43 -9.28 1.62 48.15
CA ARG A 43 -9.74 1.11 49.44
C ARG A 43 -9.14 -0.25 49.76
N GLN A 44 -8.52 -0.31 50.94
CA GLN A 44 -8.07 -1.49 51.66
C GLN A 44 -9.26 -2.35 52.08
N LEU A 45 -9.06 -3.67 52.20
CA LEU A 45 -9.20 -4.48 53.41
C LEU A 45 -9.45 -5.95 53.06
N GLY A 46 -8.78 -6.86 53.76
CA GLY A 46 -9.11 -8.28 53.71
C GLY A 46 -7.96 -9.20 54.08
N THR A 47 -7.49 -9.12 55.32
CA THR A 47 -6.72 -10.20 55.95
C THR A 47 -7.58 -11.46 56.03
N GLY A 48 -7.07 -12.58 55.55
CA GLY A 48 -7.69 -13.89 55.69
C GLY A 48 -6.66 -14.99 55.48
N ASP A 49 -6.16 -15.55 56.58
CA ASP A 49 -5.39 -16.80 56.61
C ASP A 49 -6.21 -17.93 55.98
N ILE A 50 -5.64 -18.62 54.99
CA ILE A 50 -6.02 -19.99 54.63
C ILE A 50 -4.74 -20.80 54.41
N THR A 51 -4.43 -21.58 55.44
CA THR A 51 -3.79 -22.90 55.44
C THR A 51 -3.02 -23.34 54.18
N SER A 52 -1.75 -23.66 54.41
CA SER A 52 -0.88 -24.42 53.53
C SER A 52 -1.56 -25.68 52.99
N CYS A 53 -1.74 -25.74 51.68
CA CYS A 53 -1.77 -26.99 50.92
C CYS A 53 -0.51 -27.01 50.06
N VAL A 54 0.57 -27.55 50.63
CA VAL A 54 1.74 -27.98 49.86
C VAL A 54 1.26 -29.15 49.00
N PHE A 55 0.83 -28.85 47.78
CA PHE A 55 0.89 -29.85 46.72
C PHE A 55 2.37 -30.01 46.40
N GLU A 56 2.97 -31.11 46.86
CA GLU A 56 4.22 -31.61 46.30
C GLU A 56 3.99 -31.83 44.80
N ARG A 57 4.34 -30.82 43.99
CA ARG A 57 4.64 -31.05 42.59
C ARG A 57 5.88 -31.92 42.58
N SER A 58 5.69 -33.20 42.27
CA SER A 58 6.78 -34.05 41.79
C SER A 58 7.47 -33.28 40.66
N VAL A 59 8.67 -32.77 40.95
CA VAL A 59 9.44 -32.00 39.98
C VAL A 59 9.92 -33.01 38.94
N VAL A 60 9.12 -33.20 37.89
CA VAL A 60 9.54 -33.99 36.73
C VAL A 60 10.79 -33.31 36.20
N CYS A 61 11.93 -33.98 36.33
CA CYS A 61 13.19 -33.43 35.86
C CYS A 61 13.17 -33.42 34.33
N VAL A 62 13.04 -32.24 33.74
CA VAL A 62 13.01 -32.03 32.29
C VAL A 62 14.41 -31.80 31.73
N VAL A 63 14.62 -32.17 30.47
CA VAL A 63 15.85 -31.87 29.73
C VAL A 63 15.71 -30.54 29.02
N LYS A 64 16.67 -29.64 29.26
CA LYS A 64 16.79 -28.35 28.59
C LYS A 64 17.96 -28.42 27.61
N LEU A 65 17.66 -28.23 26.34
CA LEU A 65 18.65 -28.27 25.25
C LEU A 65 18.90 -26.88 24.68
N LEU A 66 17.90 -26.01 24.74
CA LEU A 66 18.03 -24.62 24.31
C LEU A 66 18.80 -23.79 25.35
N SER A 67 19.46 -22.74 24.88
CA SER A 67 20.02 -21.73 25.79
C SER A 67 18.90 -21.05 26.59
N ASN A 68 19.20 -20.59 27.81
CA ASN A 68 18.21 -19.94 28.68
C ASN A 68 17.48 -18.78 27.99
N LYS A 69 18.20 -17.93 27.25
CA LYS A 69 17.62 -16.81 26.50
C LYS A 69 16.67 -17.29 25.41
N ARG A 70 17.06 -18.34 24.67
CA ARG A 70 16.25 -18.91 23.59
C ARG A 70 14.99 -19.60 24.12
N SER A 71 15.13 -20.41 25.17
CA SER A 71 14.03 -21.07 25.87
C SER A 71 13.00 -20.06 26.38
N GLN A 72 13.45 -18.93 26.96
CA GLN A 72 12.57 -17.83 27.37
C GLN A 72 11.84 -17.20 26.19
N ALA A 73 12.53 -16.88 25.09
CA ALA A 73 11.90 -16.28 23.91
C ALA A 73 10.80 -17.17 23.32
N VAL A 74 11.07 -18.47 23.16
CA VAL A 74 10.07 -19.45 22.69
C VAL A 74 8.95 -19.60 23.71
N GLY A 75 9.26 -19.63 25.02
CA GLY A 75 8.24 -19.70 26.07
C GLY A 75 7.30 -18.49 26.11
N ILE A 76 7.82 -17.29 25.81
CA ILE A 76 7.00 -16.07 25.65
C ILE A 76 6.07 -16.23 24.45
N LEU A 77 6.60 -16.64 23.30
CA LEU A 77 5.79 -16.88 22.10
C LEU A 77 4.68 -17.91 22.35
N MET A 78 5.01 -19.03 22.97
CA MET A 78 4.02 -20.06 23.33
C MET A 78 2.92 -19.52 24.23
N SER A 79 3.26 -18.60 25.13
CA SER A 79 2.30 -18.01 26.06
C SER A 79 1.44 -16.93 25.39
N SER A 80 1.91 -16.31 24.32
CA SER A 80 1.17 -15.27 23.58
C SER A 80 0.27 -15.85 22.48
N ILE A 81 0.68 -16.95 21.82
CA ILE A 81 -0.14 -17.60 20.80
C ILE A 81 -1.16 -18.51 21.51
N HIS A 82 -2.37 -18.01 21.73
CA HIS A 82 -3.44 -18.79 22.34
C HIS A 82 -4.09 -19.73 21.30
N LEU A 83 -3.27 -20.57 20.66
CA LEU A 83 -3.66 -21.44 19.55
C LEU A 83 -3.16 -22.87 19.78
N ASP A 84 -3.98 -23.84 19.37
CA ASP A 84 -3.58 -25.24 19.38
C ASP A 84 -2.68 -25.57 18.18
N MET A 85 -1.76 -26.53 18.36
CA MET A 85 -0.87 -26.98 17.26
C MET A 85 -1.65 -27.48 16.04
N LYS A 86 -2.86 -28.00 16.23
CA LYS A 86 -3.74 -28.45 15.14
C LYS A 86 -4.21 -27.30 14.27
N ASP A 87 -4.53 -26.16 14.89
CA ASP A 87 -4.98 -24.97 14.17
C ASP A 87 -3.85 -24.38 13.34
N ILE A 88 -2.65 -24.31 13.93
CA ILE A 88 -1.43 -23.90 13.20
C ILE A 88 -1.13 -24.84 12.04
N HIS A 89 -1.18 -26.15 12.27
CA HIS A 89 -0.97 -27.15 11.23
C HIS A 89 -1.96 -26.98 10.07
N ASN A 90 -3.25 -26.86 10.38
CA ASN A 90 -4.30 -26.70 9.39
C ASN A 90 -4.19 -25.37 8.64
N ALA A 91 -3.88 -24.27 9.33
CA ALA A 91 -3.69 -22.95 8.73
C ALA A 91 -2.53 -22.96 7.71
N VAL A 92 -1.40 -23.58 8.06
CA VAL A 92 -0.21 -23.65 7.18
C VAL A 92 -0.43 -24.57 5.98
N LEU A 93 -1.06 -25.74 6.15
CA LEU A 93 -1.34 -26.63 5.03
C LEU A 93 -2.39 -26.07 4.08
N ASN A 94 -3.43 -25.43 4.61
CA ASN A 94 -4.54 -24.91 3.83
C ASN A 94 -4.32 -23.48 3.29
N VAL A 95 -3.21 -22.82 3.65
CA VAL A 95 -2.96 -21.41 3.33
C VAL A 95 -4.14 -20.56 3.79
N ASP A 96 -4.50 -20.71 5.07
CA ASP A 96 -5.61 -20.02 5.71
C ASP A 96 -5.08 -19.09 6.80
N ASN A 97 -5.20 -17.79 6.56
CA ASN A 97 -4.77 -16.72 7.45
C ASN A 97 -5.93 -16.10 8.25
N THR A 98 -7.12 -16.73 8.24
CA THR A 98 -8.29 -16.26 9.01
C THR A 98 -8.28 -16.79 10.45
N VAL A 99 -7.75 -18.00 10.65
CA VAL A 99 -7.60 -18.65 11.96
C VAL A 99 -6.29 -18.25 12.64
N VAL A 100 -5.21 -18.21 11.87
CA VAL A 100 -3.89 -17.78 12.33
C VAL A 100 -3.47 -16.57 11.51
N ASP A 101 -3.45 -15.41 12.14
CA ASP A 101 -3.11 -14.17 11.46
C ASP A 101 -1.64 -14.14 11.01
N LEU A 102 -1.33 -13.21 10.11
CA LEU A 102 0.00 -13.06 9.53
C LEU A 102 1.06 -12.65 10.56
N GLU A 103 0.68 -11.91 11.60
CA GLU A 103 1.60 -11.51 12.68
C GLU A 103 2.04 -12.73 13.49
N THR A 104 1.09 -13.61 13.81
CA THR A 104 1.36 -14.88 14.49
C THR A 104 2.20 -15.81 13.62
N LEU A 105 1.88 -15.93 12.33
CA LEU A 105 2.70 -16.72 11.39
C LEU A 105 4.12 -16.17 11.26
N GLN A 106 4.29 -14.84 11.23
CA GLN A 106 5.61 -14.20 11.23
C GLN A 106 6.38 -14.53 12.51
N ALA A 107 5.73 -14.42 13.67
CA ALA A 107 6.37 -14.72 14.96
C ALA A 107 6.78 -16.20 15.06
N LEU A 108 5.93 -17.12 14.59
CA LEU A 108 6.24 -18.55 14.48
C LEU A 108 7.40 -18.81 13.52
N TYR A 109 7.43 -18.13 12.37
CA TYR A 109 8.50 -18.24 11.39
C TYR A 109 9.83 -17.79 11.99
N GLU A 110 9.90 -16.62 12.62
CA GLU A 110 11.13 -16.08 13.20
C GLU A 110 11.65 -16.91 14.37
N ASN A 111 10.76 -17.54 15.13
CA ASN A 111 11.11 -18.33 16.31
C ASN A 111 11.18 -19.83 16.05
N ARG A 112 11.02 -20.29 14.81
CA ARG A 112 11.21 -21.71 14.47
C ARG A 112 12.61 -22.20 14.86
N ALA A 113 12.72 -23.50 15.10
CA ALA A 113 14.01 -24.10 15.45
C ALA A 113 15.02 -23.90 14.31
N GLN A 114 16.25 -23.56 14.68
CA GLN A 114 17.39 -23.64 13.77
C GLN A 114 17.83 -25.10 13.60
N ASP A 115 18.62 -25.38 12.56
CA ASP A 115 19.00 -26.75 12.20
C ASP A 115 19.77 -27.46 13.34
N ASP A 116 20.67 -26.75 14.02
CA ASP A 116 21.44 -27.25 15.17
C ASP A 116 20.56 -27.52 16.41
N GLU A 117 19.60 -26.63 16.68
CA GLU A 117 18.60 -26.80 17.74
C GLU A 117 17.74 -28.05 17.46
N MET A 118 17.28 -28.20 16.22
CA MET A 118 16.42 -29.28 15.78
C MET A 118 17.14 -30.64 15.81
N ASP A 119 18.41 -30.68 15.41
CA ASP A 119 19.23 -31.89 15.47
C ASP A 119 19.44 -32.36 16.92
N SER A 120 19.67 -31.42 17.84
CA SER A 120 19.81 -31.70 19.26
C SER A 120 18.52 -32.29 19.85
N ILE A 121 17.38 -31.69 19.50
CA ILE A 121 16.04 -32.16 19.93
C ILE A 121 15.75 -33.55 19.37
N LYS A 122 15.94 -33.78 18.06
CA LYS A 122 15.72 -35.07 17.41
C LYS A 122 16.62 -36.17 17.97
N LYS A 123 17.89 -35.85 18.24
CA LYS A 123 18.86 -36.78 18.85
C LYS A 123 18.40 -37.23 20.24
N HIS A 124 17.93 -36.30 21.07
CA HIS A 124 17.37 -36.63 22.38
C HIS A 124 16.14 -37.53 22.27
N ILE A 125 15.17 -37.18 21.40
CA ILE A 125 13.95 -37.97 21.17
C ILE A 125 14.29 -39.39 20.69
N LYS A 126 15.23 -39.53 19.74
CA LYS A 126 15.66 -40.85 19.26
C LYS A 126 16.32 -41.68 20.36
N SER A 127 17.17 -41.05 21.18
CA SER A 127 17.88 -41.75 22.27
C SER A 127 17.00 -42.12 23.47
N SER A 128 15.84 -41.48 23.60
CA SER A 128 14.88 -41.68 24.69
C SER A 128 13.77 -42.68 24.38
N LYS A 129 13.45 -42.91 23.09
CA LYS A 129 12.40 -43.87 22.67
C LYS A 129 12.56 -45.29 23.23
N ASP A 130 13.79 -45.74 23.47
CA ASP A 130 14.09 -47.10 23.95
C ASP A 130 14.37 -47.18 25.46
N LYS A 131 14.16 -46.07 26.21
CA LYS A 131 14.49 -45.99 27.65
C LYS A 131 13.28 -45.57 28.47
N GLN A 132 12.84 -46.45 29.36
CA GLN A 132 11.65 -46.26 30.19
C GLN A 132 11.82 -45.12 31.23
N ASP A 133 13.07 -44.75 31.57
CA ASP A 133 13.42 -43.66 32.50
C ASP A 133 13.89 -42.37 31.82
N ALA A 134 13.61 -42.20 30.52
CA ALA A 134 14.06 -41.02 29.80
C ALA A 134 13.31 -39.75 30.24
N LYS A 135 14.08 -38.72 30.61
CA LYS A 135 13.54 -37.42 30.99
C LYS A 135 12.87 -36.73 29.79
N PRO A 136 11.64 -36.21 29.95
CA PRO A 136 10.97 -35.48 28.88
C PRO A 136 11.69 -34.16 28.58
N LEU A 137 11.55 -33.67 27.35
CA LEU A 137 12.00 -32.33 26.95
C LEU A 137 11.23 -31.27 27.73
N ASP A 138 11.82 -30.09 27.94
CA ASP A 138 11.08 -28.94 28.43
C ASP A 138 10.08 -28.43 27.37
N LYS A 139 9.08 -27.65 27.78
CA LYS A 139 7.96 -27.23 26.92
C LYS A 139 8.40 -26.49 25.65
N PRO A 140 9.38 -25.57 25.67
CA PRO A 140 9.85 -24.88 24.47
C PRO A 140 10.41 -25.83 23.40
N GLU A 141 11.22 -26.81 23.80
CA GLU A 141 11.76 -27.84 22.92
C GLU A 141 10.65 -28.73 22.33
N GLN A 142 9.65 -29.09 23.14
CA GLN A 142 8.50 -29.85 22.65
C GLN A 142 7.70 -29.06 21.60
N PHE A 143 7.48 -27.77 21.85
CA PHE A 143 6.77 -26.89 20.93
C PHE A 143 7.50 -26.76 19.59
N LEU A 144 8.81 -26.49 19.62
CA LEU A 144 9.63 -26.40 18.41
C LEU A 144 9.62 -27.72 17.63
N TYR A 145 9.67 -28.85 18.34
CA TYR A 145 9.56 -30.17 17.72
C TYR A 145 8.20 -30.37 17.05
N GLN A 146 7.10 -30.03 17.72
CA GLN A 146 5.74 -30.12 17.18
C GLN A 146 5.59 -29.24 15.92
N LEU A 147 6.10 -28.01 15.95
CA LEU A 147 6.08 -27.11 14.80
C LEU A 147 6.84 -27.73 13.60
N SER A 148 7.98 -28.35 13.85
CA SER A 148 8.76 -29.05 12.80
C SER A 148 8.10 -30.30 12.23
N GLN A 149 7.03 -30.82 12.87
CA GLN A 149 6.26 -31.93 12.30
C GLN A 149 5.33 -31.47 11.17
N ILE A 150 5.08 -30.17 11.05
CA ILE A 150 4.33 -29.61 9.91
C ILE A 150 5.22 -29.74 8.65
N PRO A 151 4.76 -30.47 7.60
CA PRO A 151 5.55 -30.70 6.40
C PRO A 151 5.95 -29.39 5.73
N ASN A 152 7.26 -29.18 5.51
CA ASN A 152 7.81 -27.98 4.87
C ASN A 152 7.32 -26.67 5.51
N PHE A 153 7.22 -26.63 6.84
CA PHE A 153 6.73 -25.48 7.59
C PHE A 153 7.38 -24.16 7.17
N THR A 154 8.72 -24.14 7.12
CA THR A 154 9.50 -22.94 6.79
C THR A 154 9.12 -22.40 5.43
N GLU A 155 9.13 -23.26 4.41
CA GLU A 155 8.86 -22.88 3.03
C GLU A 155 7.41 -22.43 2.83
N ARG A 156 6.45 -23.14 3.44
CA ARG A 156 5.03 -22.78 3.36
C ARG A 156 4.73 -21.44 4.00
N VAL A 157 5.21 -21.22 5.21
CA VAL A 157 4.98 -19.96 5.93
C VAL A 157 5.69 -18.80 5.23
N PHE A 158 6.89 -19.00 4.69
CA PHE A 158 7.55 -18.01 3.84
C PHE A 158 6.66 -17.59 2.66
N CYS A 159 6.09 -18.56 1.93
CA CYS A 159 5.22 -18.27 0.79
C CYS A 159 3.95 -17.53 1.20
N ILE A 160 3.30 -17.94 2.31
CA ILE A 160 2.09 -17.28 2.85
C ILE A 160 2.37 -15.81 3.21
N LEU A 161 3.46 -15.56 3.95
CA LEU A 161 3.85 -14.20 4.35
C LEU A 161 4.21 -13.36 3.13
N PHE A 162 4.96 -13.94 2.18
CA PHE A 162 5.32 -13.26 0.96
C PHE A 162 4.09 -12.90 0.10
N GLN A 163 3.10 -13.78 -0.02
CA GLN A 163 1.88 -13.50 -0.77
C GLN A 163 1.19 -12.22 -0.29
N SER A 164 1.08 -12.02 1.04
CA SER A 164 0.48 -10.79 1.59
C SER A 164 1.32 -9.56 1.30
N THR A 165 2.62 -9.62 1.58
CA THR A 165 3.53 -8.48 1.34
C THR A 165 3.60 -8.12 -0.15
N PHE A 166 3.55 -9.10 -1.04
CA PHE A 166 3.49 -8.88 -2.48
C PHE A 166 2.22 -8.10 -2.85
N HIS A 167 1.06 -8.52 -2.35
CA HIS A 167 -0.22 -7.88 -2.63
C HIS A 167 -0.24 -6.41 -2.16
N GLU A 168 0.29 -6.13 -0.98
CA GLU A 168 0.40 -4.77 -0.45
C GLU A 168 1.34 -3.90 -1.30
N CYS A 169 2.54 -4.42 -1.61
CA CYS A 169 3.53 -3.71 -2.42
C CYS A 169 3.00 -3.41 -3.82
N ILE A 170 2.43 -4.40 -4.50
CA ILE A 170 1.95 -4.22 -5.88
C ILE A 170 0.74 -3.29 -5.94
N THR A 171 -0.18 -3.39 -4.98
CA THR A 171 -1.34 -2.48 -4.86
C THR A 171 -0.88 -1.04 -4.64
N SER A 172 0.13 -0.83 -3.80
CA SER A 172 0.72 0.50 -3.57
C SER A 172 1.33 1.08 -4.86
N ILE A 173 2.07 0.27 -5.62
CA ILE A 173 2.63 0.68 -6.92
C ILE A 173 1.52 1.04 -7.91
N LEU A 174 0.54 0.16 -8.08
CA LEU A 174 -0.58 0.35 -9.01
C LEU A 174 -1.38 1.62 -8.70
N ARG A 175 -1.68 1.89 -7.42
CA ARG A 175 -2.38 3.12 -7.00
C ARG A 175 -1.60 4.38 -7.38
N LYS A 176 -0.29 4.41 -7.12
CA LYS A 176 0.56 5.55 -7.52
C LYS A 176 0.56 5.74 -9.03
N MET A 177 0.59 4.65 -9.80
CA MET A 177 0.54 4.69 -11.26
C MET A 177 -0.82 5.17 -11.78
N GLU A 178 -1.92 4.73 -11.19
CA GLU A 178 -3.27 5.19 -11.54
C GLU A 178 -3.38 6.71 -11.36
N ILE A 179 -2.88 7.25 -10.24
CA ILE A 179 -2.84 8.69 -10.00
C ILE A 179 -2.04 9.38 -11.09
N LEU A 180 -0.82 8.90 -11.38
CA LEU A 180 0.05 9.46 -12.40
C LEU A 180 -0.63 9.47 -13.79
N GLN A 181 -1.22 8.34 -14.20
CA GLN A 181 -1.94 8.21 -15.46
C GLN A 181 -3.14 9.16 -15.53
N ARG A 182 -3.92 9.25 -14.45
CA ARG A 182 -5.09 10.13 -14.36
C ARG A 182 -4.69 11.59 -14.49
N VAL A 183 -3.71 12.07 -13.73
CA VAL A 183 -3.27 13.48 -13.82
C VAL A 183 -2.66 13.79 -15.18
N CYS A 184 -1.83 12.90 -15.73
CA CYS A 184 -1.26 13.06 -17.07
C CYS A 184 -2.36 13.17 -18.12
N LYS A 185 -3.32 12.24 -18.14
CA LYS A 185 -4.42 12.23 -19.12
C LYS A 185 -5.26 13.51 -19.03
N THR A 186 -5.62 13.93 -17.83
CA THR A 186 -6.39 15.16 -17.60
C THR A 186 -5.64 16.40 -18.05
N LEU A 187 -4.34 16.52 -17.74
CA LEU A 187 -3.52 17.66 -18.17
C LEU A 187 -3.28 17.67 -19.69
N GLN A 188 -3.17 16.50 -20.31
CA GLN A 188 -2.89 16.34 -21.73
C GLN A 188 -4.10 16.64 -22.62
N SER A 189 -5.29 16.21 -22.20
CA SER A 189 -6.47 16.15 -23.06
C SER A 189 -7.78 16.62 -22.41
N GLY A 190 -7.74 17.06 -21.15
CA GLY A 190 -8.91 17.58 -20.46
C GLY A 190 -9.40 18.88 -21.09
N SER A 191 -10.63 18.87 -21.60
CA SER A 191 -11.25 20.05 -22.24
C SER A 191 -11.23 21.28 -21.33
N CYS A 192 -11.57 21.10 -20.05
CA CYS A 192 -11.55 22.17 -19.04
C CYS A 192 -10.13 22.72 -18.82
N VAL A 193 -9.12 21.87 -18.78
CA VAL A 193 -7.70 22.29 -18.67
C VAL A 193 -7.31 23.12 -19.90
N LEU A 194 -7.65 22.65 -21.10
CA LEU A 194 -7.36 23.35 -22.35
C LEU A 194 -8.08 24.71 -22.43
N GLN A 195 -9.32 24.80 -21.95
CA GLN A 195 -10.07 26.07 -21.85
C GLN A 195 -9.38 27.05 -20.90
N VAL A 196 -8.96 26.60 -19.71
CA VAL A 196 -8.22 27.44 -18.75
C VAL A 196 -6.90 27.93 -19.36
N LEU A 197 -6.12 27.04 -19.99
CA LEU A 197 -4.88 27.44 -20.68
C LEU A 197 -5.15 28.41 -21.83
N GLY A 198 -6.25 28.21 -22.57
CA GLY A 198 -6.71 29.12 -23.63
C GLY A 198 -7.04 30.52 -23.09
N LEU A 199 -7.71 30.61 -21.93
CA LEU A 199 -7.98 31.89 -21.27
C LEU A 199 -6.70 32.61 -20.85
N VAL A 200 -5.75 31.88 -20.26
CA VAL A 200 -4.44 32.42 -19.89
C VAL A 200 -3.73 32.99 -21.13
N LEU A 201 -3.73 32.25 -22.24
CA LEU A 201 -3.12 32.71 -23.49
C LEU A 201 -3.83 33.94 -24.06
N ALA A 202 -5.16 33.91 -24.12
CA ALA A 202 -5.97 34.99 -24.68
C ALA A 202 -5.81 36.30 -23.91
N PHE A 203 -5.93 36.26 -22.58
CA PHE A 203 -5.75 37.45 -21.76
C PHE A 203 -4.29 37.90 -21.71
N GLY A 204 -3.34 36.97 -21.73
CA GLY A 204 -1.91 37.29 -21.86
C GLY A 204 -1.60 38.06 -23.15
N ASN A 205 -2.11 37.59 -24.30
CA ASN A 205 -1.93 38.27 -25.58
C ASN A 205 -2.62 39.64 -25.60
N PHE A 206 -3.83 39.75 -25.06
CA PHE A 206 -4.56 41.02 -24.98
C PHE A 206 -3.80 42.05 -24.13
N MET A 207 -3.35 41.67 -22.94
CA MET A 207 -2.62 42.56 -22.02
C MET A 207 -1.25 42.99 -22.56
N ASN A 208 -0.59 42.13 -23.34
CA ASN A 208 0.71 42.43 -23.94
C ASN A 208 0.60 42.98 -25.38
N GLY A 209 -0.61 43.39 -25.81
CA GLY A 209 -0.86 43.96 -27.13
C GLY A 209 0.09 45.12 -27.43
N GLY A 210 0.68 45.13 -28.63
CA GLY A 210 1.71 46.09 -29.04
C GLY A 210 3.15 45.68 -28.71
N ASN A 211 3.36 44.66 -27.86
CA ASN A 211 4.68 44.07 -27.66
C ASN A 211 4.91 42.91 -28.64
N ARG A 212 5.84 43.09 -29.59
CA ARG A 212 6.12 42.11 -30.66
C ARG A 212 6.63 40.75 -30.16
N SER A 213 7.19 40.67 -28.94
CA SER A 213 7.69 39.41 -28.37
C SER A 213 6.72 38.75 -27.38
N ARG A 214 5.63 39.41 -26.97
CA ARG A 214 4.72 38.92 -25.91
C ARG A 214 3.23 39.00 -26.22
N GLY A 215 2.80 39.87 -27.13
CA GLY A 215 1.37 40.14 -27.40
C GLY A 215 0.74 39.29 -28.51
N GLN A 216 1.50 38.42 -29.17
CA GLN A 216 1.07 37.55 -30.27
C GLN A 216 1.70 36.15 -30.13
N ALA A 217 1.65 35.62 -28.91
CA ALA A 217 2.22 34.31 -28.61
C ALA A 217 1.27 33.19 -29.03
N ASP A 218 1.83 32.11 -29.59
CA ASP A 218 1.12 30.84 -29.88
C ASP A 218 1.05 29.90 -28.66
N GLY A 219 1.64 30.32 -27.54
CA GLY A 219 1.71 29.56 -26.30
C GLY A 219 2.65 30.20 -25.30
N PHE A 220 2.68 29.65 -24.10
CA PHE A 220 3.51 30.14 -23.00
C PHE A 220 4.20 28.98 -22.29
N THR A 221 5.20 29.31 -21.49
CA THR A 221 5.92 28.38 -20.62
C THR A 221 5.14 28.17 -19.32
N LEU A 222 5.06 26.94 -18.81
CA LEU A 222 4.19 26.62 -17.67
C LEU A 222 4.56 27.36 -16.37
N ASP A 223 5.79 27.85 -16.23
CA ASP A 223 6.25 28.61 -15.06
C ASP A 223 5.51 29.94 -14.84
N ILE A 224 4.74 30.40 -15.82
CA ILE A 224 3.89 31.58 -15.68
C ILE A 224 2.61 31.29 -14.88
N LEU A 225 2.15 30.04 -14.83
CA LEU A 225 0.86 29.69 -14.21
C LEU A 225 0.79 30.09 -12.73
N PRO A 226 1.77 29.77 -11.87
CA PRO A 226 1.71 30.20 -10.46
C PRO A 226 1.81 31.72 -10.29
N LYS A 227 2.45 32.43 -11.22
CA LYS A 227 2.65 33.89 -11.18
C LYS A 227 1.38 34.69 -11.50
N LEU A 228 0.32 34.05 -12.01
CA LEU A 228 -0.93 34.73 -12.35
C LEU A 228 -1.64 35.34 -11.13
N LYS A 229 -1.35 34.85 -9.92
CA LYS A 229 -1.90 35.42 -8.68
C LYS A 229 -1.27 36.78 -8.32
N ASP A 230 -0.06 37.05 -8.81
CA ASP A 230 0.73 38.23 -8.50
C ASP A 230 0.42 39.40 -9.44
N VAL A 231 -0.10 39.11 -10.63
CA VAL A 231 -0.57 40.15 -11.56
C VAL A 231 -1.90 40.72 -11.05
N LYS A 232 -1.91 41.98 -10.62
CA LYS A 232 -3.08 42.67 -10.06
C LYS A 232 -3.70 43.66 -11.05
N SER A 233 -4.99 43.94 -10.87
CA SER A 233 -5.66 45.08 -11.49
C SER A 233 -5.07 46.40 -10.99
N SER A 234 -5.29 47.50 -11.73
CA SER A 234 -4.76 48.83 -11.40
C SER A 234 -5.18 49.36 -10.03
N ASP A 235 -6.35 48.93 -9.54
CA ASP A 235 -6.91 49.27 -8.24
C ASP A 235 -6.57 48.23 -7.14
N ASN A 236 -5.75 47.21 -7.47
CA ASN A 236 -5.40 46.07 -6.61
C ASN A 236 -6.59 45.26 -6.07
N SER A 237 -7.78 45.39 -6.64
CA SER A 237 -8.99 44.70 -6.14
C SER A 237 -9.05 43.23 -6.54
N GLN A 238 -8.43 42.84 -7.66
CA GLN A 238 -8.41 41.46 -8.14
C GLN A 238 -7.08 41.08 -8.80
N SER A 239 -6.71 39.80 -8.71
CA SER A 239 -5.61 39.25 -9.51
C SER A 239 -6.10 38.74 -10.86
N LEU A 240 -5.19 38.61 -11.83
CA LEU A 240 -5.45 37.98 -13.11
C LEU A 240 -5.95 36.54 -12.95
N LEU A 241 -5.39 35.78 -12.00
CA LEU A 241 -5.90 34.45 -11.65
C LEU A 241 -7.38 34.49 -11.20
N SER A 242 -7.73 35.40 -10.28
CA SER A 242 -9.10 35.54 -9.79
C SER A 242 -10.06 35.91 -10.93
N TYR A 243 -9.63 36.80 -11.83
CA TYR A 243 -10.38 37.18 -13.01
C TYR A 243 -10.60 36.01 -13.98
N ILE A 244 -9.55 35.23 -14.28
CA ILE A 244 -9.64 34.03 -15.13
C ILE A 244 -10.64 33.03 -14.57
N VAL A 245 -10.58 32.75 -13.26
CA VAL A 245 -11.49 31.82 -12.60
C VAL A 245 -12.94 32.31 -12.66
N ALA A 246 -13.16 33.61 -12.40
CA ALA A 246 -14.48 34.20 -12.51
C ALA A 246 -15.02 34.16 -13.95
N TYR A 247 -14.16 34.40 -14.94
CA TYR A 247 -14.52 34.30 -16.35
C TYR A 247 -14.85 32.86 -16.76
N TYR A 248 -14.02 31.90 -16.34
CA TYR A 248 -14.25 30.47 -16.58
C TYR A 248 -15.63 30.04 -16.08
N LEU A 249 -15.93 30.33 -14.81
CA LEU A 249 -17.22 29.97 -14.21
C LEU A 249 -18.42 30.61 -14.90
N ARG A 250 -18.29 31.86 -15.39
CA ARG A 250 -19.42 32.56 -16.04
C ARG A 250 -19.68 32.12 -17.47
N HIS A 251 -18.65 31.63 -18.17
CA HIS A 251 -18.71 31.43 -19.62
C HIS A 251 -18.51 29.98 -20.07
N PHE A 252 -17.94 29.12 -19.22
CA PHE A 252 -17.63 27.72 -19.56
C PHE A 252 -18.28 26.69 -18.62
N ASP A 253 -18.77 27.12 -17.46
CA ASP A 253 -19.38 26.22 -16.47
C ASP A 253 -20.88 26.54 -16.29
N GLU A 254 -21.73 25.74 -16.93
CA GLU A 254 -23.19 25.88 -16.85
C GLU A 254 -23.75 25.60 -15.44
N ASP A 255 -22.95 24.92 -14.61
CA ASP A 255 -23.28 24.54 -13.25
C ASP A 255 -22.62 25.46 -12.22
N ALA A 256 -21.96 26.55 -12.64
CA ALA A 256 -21.37 27.52 -11.73
C ALA A 256 -22.38 27.95 -10.63
N GLY A 257 -21.92 27.92 -9.38
CA GLY A 257 -22.72 28.19 -8.20
C GLY A 257 -23.77 27.13 -7.83
N LYS A 258 -23.78 25.95 -8.46
CA LYS A 258 -24.61 24.78 -8.06
C LYS A 258 -23.75 23.74 -7.32
N GLU A 259 -24.39 22.83 -6.61
CA GLU A 259 -23.70 21.68 -5.98
C GLU A 259 -23.10 20.71 -7.00
N SER A 260 -23.61 20.68 -8.23
CA SER A 260 -23.09 19.85 -9.33
C SER A 260 -21.84 20.43 -10.01
N CYS A 261 -21.39 21.63 -9.64
CA CYS A 261 -20.22 22.27 -10.22
C CYS A 261 -18.95 21.44 -9.94
N VAL A 262 -18.26 21.04 -11.02
CA VAL A 262 -17.06 20.21 -10.94
C VAL A 262 -15.80 21.07 -11.09
N TYR A 263 -14.81 20.80 -10.25
CA TYR A 263 -13.53 21.48 -10.33
C TYR A 263 -12.82 21.20 -11.68
N PRO A 264 -12.39 22.22 -12.45
CA PRO A 264 -11.99 22.03 -13.85
C PRO A 264 -10.55 21.54 -14.07
N LEU A 265 -9.73 21.49 -13.03
CA LEU A 265 -8.33 21.07 -13.08
C LEU A 265 -8.13 19.77 -12.27
N PRO A 266 -7.00 19.05 -12.43
CA PRO A 266 -6.69 17.95 -11.54
C PRO A 266 -6.62 18.41 -10.08
N GLU A 267 -7.10 17.56 -9.19
CA GLU A 267 -7.11 17.82 -7.76
C GLU A 267 -5.70 18.16 -7.24
N PRO A 268 -5.53 19.24 -6.44
CA PRO A 268 -4.23 19.62 -5.92
C PRO A 268 -3.52 18.48 -5.16
N GLN A 269 -4.28 17.66 -4.43
CA GLN A 269 -3.72 16.52 -3.70
C GLN A 269 -3.11 15.47 -4.63
N ASP A 270 -3.75 15.18 -5.76
CA ASP A 270 -3.24 14.22 -6.76
C ASP A 270 -1.95 14.76 -7.40
N LEU A 271 -1.92 16.05 -7.73
CA LEU A 271 -0.75 16.72 -8.29
C LEU A 271 0.41 16.76 -7.29
N PHE A 272 0.11 17.02 -6.01
CA PHE A 272 1.11 16.95 -4.95
C PHE A 272 1.69 15.54 -4.85
N GLN A 273 0.85 14.51 -4.78
CA GLN A 273 1.31 13.12 -4.73
C GLN A 273 2.18 12.77 -5.94
N ALA A 274 1.74 13.11 -7.16
CA ALA A 274 2.51 12.89 -8.38
C ALA A 274 3.88 13.61 -8.34
N SER A 275 3.95 14.82 -7.75
CA SER A 275 5.20 15.57 -7.59
C SER A 275 6.20 14.93 -6.61
N GLN A 276 5.74 14.07 -5.69
CA GLN A 276 6.59 13.37 -4.73
C GLN A 276 7.10 12.03 -5.26
N MET A 277 6.57 11.54 -6.38
CA MET A 277 6.96 10.28 -6.98
C MET A 277 8.28 10.38 -7.74
N LYS A 278 9.04 9.28 -7.78
CA LYS A 278 10.30 9.15 -8.50
C LYS A 278 10.32 7.85 -9.29
N PHE A 279 10.76 7.91 -10.53
CA PHE A 279 10.83 6.72 -11.41
C PHE A 279 11.82 5.68 -10.88
N GLU A 280 12.90 6.11 -10.24
CA GLU A 280 13.91 5.25 -9.64
C GLU A 280 13.36 4.42 -8.49
N ASP A 281 12.43 4.99 -7.71
CA ASP A 281 11.78 4.29 -6.61
C ASP A 281 10.90 3.15 -7.14
N PHE A 282 10.07 3.41 -8.18
CA PHE A 282 9.29 2.37 -8.84
C PHE A 282 10.17 1.25 -9.40
N GLN A 283 11.26 1.61 -10.08
CA GLN A 283 12.19 0.62 -10.63
C GLN A 283 12.84 -0.23 -9.53
N ARG A 284 13.25 0.39 -8.42
CA ARG A 284 13.83 -0.32 -7.27
C ARG A 284 12.81 -1.27 -6.65
N ASP A 285 11.60 -0.80 -6.41
CA ASP A 285 10.54 -1.57 -5.76
C ASP A 285 10.13 -2.75 -6.65
N LEU A 286 9.97 -2.55 -7.97
CA LEU A 286 9.67 -3.62 -8.92
C LEU A 286 10.79 -4.65 -9.03
N ARG A 287 12.07 -4.22 -9.07
CA ARG A 287 13.21 -5.16 -9.07
C ARG A 287 13.26 -6.01 -7.81
N LYS A 288 13.03 -5.40 -6.65
CA LYS A 288 12.96 -6.12 -5.37
C LYS A 288 11.81 -7.12 -5.39
N LEU A 289 10.62 -6.68 -5.76
CA LEU A 289 9.43 -7.51 -5.79
C LEU A 289 9.58 -8.70 -6.76
N ARG A 290 10.23 -8.49 -7.91
CA ARG A 290 10.55 -9.56 -8.88
C ARG A 290 11.50 -10.59 -8.30
N LYS A 291 12.55 -10.13 -7.60
CA LYS A 291 13.51 -11.01 -6.92
C LYS A 291 12.81 -11.85 -5.85
N ASP A 292 11.96 -11.23 -5.05
CA ASP A 292 11.26 -11.90 -3.96
C ASP A 292 10.19 -12.87 -4.50
N LEU A 293 9.52 -12.54 -5.62
CA LEU A 293 8.60 -13.46 -6.32
C LEU A 293 9.32 -14.72 -6.83
N ASN A 294 10.52 -14.56 -7.40
CA ASN A 294 11.35 -15.70 -7.82
C ASN A 294 11.77 -16.57 -6.62
N ALA A 295 12.06 -15.96 -5.47
CA ALA A 295 12.37 -16.72 -4.25
C ALA A 295 11.15 -17.52 -3.77
N CYS A 296 9.96 -16.92 -3.78
CA CYS A 296 8.71 -17.62 -3.45
C CYS A 296 8.43 -18.79 -4.42
N SER A 297 8.68 -18.60 -5.72
CA SER A 297 8.58 -19.67 -6.70
C SER A 297 9.52 -20.85 -6.37
N ALA A 298 10.77 -20.56 -5.99
CA ALA A 298 11.72 -21.60 -5.59
C ALA A 298 11.30 -22.34 -4.30
N GLU A 299 10.79 -21.63 -3.29
CA GLU A 299 10.28 -22.27 -2.07
C GLU A 299 9.02 -23.11 -2.36
N THR A 300 8.12 -22.63 -3.22
CA THR A 300 6.95 -23.37 -3.68
C THR A 300 7.36 -24.67 -4.38
N GLU A 301 8.38 -24.63 -5.24
CA GLU A 301 8.91 -25.82 -5.91
C GLU A 301 9.50 -26.83 -4.92
N LYS A 302 10.19 -26.37 -3.85
CA LYS A 302 10.68 -27.26 -2.79
C LYS A 302 9.54 -27.96 -2.06
N VAL A 303 8.49 -27.22 -1.69
CA VAL A 303 7.29 -27.81 -1.06
C VAL A 303 6.69 -28.87 -1.99
N CYS A 304 6.55 -28.57 -3.28
CA CYS A 304 5.97 -29.50 -4.24
C CYS A 304 6.79 -30.78 -4.44
N LYS A 305 8.12 -30.71 -4.31
CA LYS A 305 9.01 -31.87 -4.46
C LYS A 305 9.11 -32.72 -3.19
N LEU A 306 9.03 -32.10 -2.01
CA LEU A 306 9.30 -32.76 -0.73
C LEU A 306 8.04 -33.21 0.01
N SER A 307 6.89 -32.60 -0.25
CA SER A 307 5.62 -32.98 0.38
C SER A 307 5.02 -34.24 -0.24
N SER A 308 4.35 -35.05 0.59
CA SER A 308 3.52 -36.15 0.13
C SER A 308 2.27 -35.66 -0.60
N GLU A 309 1.68 -36.51 -1.44
CA GLU A 309 0.48 -36.18 -2.24
C GLU A 309 -0.70 -35.72 -1.37
N GLU A 310 -0.86 -36.32 -0.17
CA GLU A 310 -1.89 -35.96 0.81
C GLU A 310 -1.74 -34.55 1.41
N ASN A 311 -0.50 -34.03 1.48
CA ASN A 311 -0.21 -32.73 2.08
C ASN A 311 0.04 -31.64 1.04
N LEU A 312 -0.04 -31.98 -0.25
CA LEU A 312 0.33 -31.08 -1.34
C LEU A 312 -0.73 -29.99 -1.57
N GLN A 313 -2.00 -30.37 -1.48
CA GLN A 313 -3.14 -29.47 -1.70
C GLN A 313 -3.74 -28.98 -0.38
N PRO A 314 -4.32 -27.77 -0.35
CA PRO A 314 -4.51 -26.81 -1.45
C PRO A 314 -3.32 -25.86 -1.71
N PHE A 315 -2.20 -26.04 -1.00
CA PHE A 315 -1.05 -25.12 -1.09
C PHE A 315 -0.54 -24.94 -2.51
N LYS A 316 -0.31 -26.04 -3.24
CA LYS A 316 0.23 -25.99 -4.60
C LYS A 316 -0.67 -25.19 -5.53
N GLU A 317 -1.96 -25.51 -5.57
CA GLU A 317 -2.94 -24.81 -6.41
C GLU A 317 -2.96 -23.30 -6.11
N LYS A 318 -3.08 -22.92 -4.84
CA LYS A 318 -3.11 -21.51 -4.43
C LYS A 318 -1.82 -20.75 -4.79
N MET A 319 -0.66 -21.39 -4.64
CA MET A 319 0.62 -20.76 -4.96
C MET A 319 0.88 -20.68 -6.46
N ASP A 320 0.51 -21.70 -7.24
CA ASP A 320 0.62 -21.67 -8.70
C ASP A 320 -0.25 -20.54 -9.29
N ASP A 321 -1.48 -20.37 -8.78
CA ASP A 321 -2.36 -19.26 -9.14
C ASP A 321 -1.75 -17.91 -8.78
N PHE A 322 -1.24 -17.78 -7.55
CA PHE A 322 -0.59 -16.56 -7.07
C PHE A 322 0.62 -16.17 -7.92
N LEU A 323 1.53 -17.12 -8.19
CA LEU A 323 2.74 -16.88 -8.98
C LEU A 323 2.39 -16.49 -10.43
N SER A 324 1.41 -17.17 -11.02
CA SER A 324 0.92 -16.86 -12.37
C SER A 324 0.33 -15.45 -12.45
N GLN A 325 -0.50 -15.06 -11.48
CA GLN A 325 -1.04 -13.70 -11.40
C GLN A 325 0.08 -12.67 -11.19
N GLY A 326 1.06 -12.97 -10.33
CA GLY A 326 2.20 -12.10 -10.09
C GLY A 326 3.01 -11.82 -11.37
N GLU A 327 3.27 -12.85 -12.17
CA GLU A 327 3.95 -12.73 -13.46
C GLU A 327 3.19 -11.87 -14.47
N LEU A 328 1.86 -12.05 -14.57
CA LEU A 328 1.01 -11.24 -15.45
C LEU A 328 1.06 -9.75 -15.08
N VAL A 329 1.04 -9.42 -13.79
CA VAL A 329 1.12 -8.03 -13.34
C VAL A 329 2.47 -7.41 -13.72
N PHE A 330 3.58 -8.16 -13.64
CA PHE A 330 4.88 -7.65 -14.11
C PHE A 330 4.90 -7.38 -15.61
N LEU A 331 4.26 -8.22 -16.42
CA LEU A 331 4.18 -8.03 -17.86
C LEU A 331 3.40 -6.75 -18.22
N ASP A 332 2.27 -6.53 -17.55
CA ASP A 332 1.43 -5.33 -17.74
C ASP A 332 2.18 -4.05 -17.34
N LEU A 333 2.85 -4.09 -16.18
CA LEU A 333 3.66 -2.97 -15.69
C LEU A 333 4.87 -2.67 -16.59
N SER A 334 5.54 -3.70 -17.12
CA SER A 334 6.66 -3.53 -18.03
C SER A 334 6.24 -2.89 -19.36
N THR A 335 5.06 -3.26 -19.86
CA THR A 335 4.50 -2.70 -21.10
C THR A 335 4.11 -1.24 -20.90
N SER A 336 3.57 -0.91 -19.73
CA SER A 336 3.07 0.42 -19.38
C SER A 336 4.17 1.45 -19.06
N PHE A 337 5.42 1.04 -18.79
CA PHE A 337 6.41 1.91 -18.14
C PHE A 337 7.77 2.06 -18.85
N SER A 338 7.75 2.22 -20.18
CA SER A 338 8.94 2.64 -20.92
C SER A 338 8.99 4.17 -21.07
N VAL A 339 9.47 4.87 -20.05
CA VAL A 339 9.78 6.31 -20.19
C VAL A 339 11.19 6.43 -20.78
N LYS A 340 11.28 6.82 -22.05
CA LYS A 340 12.55 7.21 -22.68
C LYS A 340 12.53 8.71 -22.95
N PRO A 341 13.51 9.49 -22.45
CA PRO A 341 13.63 10.88 -22.86
C PRO A 341 13.89 10.93 -24.37
N LYS A 342 13.30 11.93 -25.03
CA LYS A 342 13.60 12.20 -26.43
C LYS A 342 15.08 12.56 -26.55
N ALA A 343 15.76 12.04 -27.57
CA ALA A 343 17.18 12.27 -27.76
C ALA A 343 17.52 13.76 -27.77
N GLY A 344 18.40 14.19 -26.85
CA GLY A 344 18.85 15.58 -26.72
C GLY A 344 18.22 16.38 -25.58
N GLU A 345 17.24 15.84 -24.85
CA GLU A 345 16.58 16.55 -23.74
C GLU A 345 17.06 16.04 -22.37
N LYS A 346 17.25 16.98 -21.43
CA LYS A 346 17.46 16.63 -20.01
C LYS A 346 16.15 16.08 -19.45
N GLU A 347 16.23 14.94 -18.76
CA GLU A 347 15.09 14.33 -18.09
C GLU A 347 14.44 15.34 -17.12
N VAL A 348 13.18 15.66 -17.34
CA VAL A 348 12.40 16.53 -16.44
C VAL A 348 11.77 15.63 -15.38
N SER A 349 12.17 15.84 -14.12
CA SER A 349 11.61 15.06 -13.02
C SER A 349 10.11 15.30 -12.87
N LEU A 350 9.38 14.29 -12.38
CA LEU A 350 7.95 14.41 -12.04
C LEU A 350 7.70 15.61 -11.11
N ASN A 351 8.62 15.85 -10.17
CA ASN A 351 8.55 17.00 -9.27
C ASN A 351 8.57 18.33 -10.03
N THR A 352 9.51 18.53 -10.94
CA THR A 352 9.65 19.78 -11.70
C THR A 352 8.39 20.09 -12.51
N PHE A 353 7.73 19.06 -13.06
CA PHE A 353 6.50 19.25 -13.84
C PHE A 353 5.27 19.45 -12.95
N PHE A 354 5.02 18.54 -12.01
CA PHE A 354 3.79 18.54 -11.21
C PHE A 354 3.78 19.58 -10.09
N SER A 355 4.93 20.06 -9.61
CA SER A 355 4.96 21.14 -8.59
C SER A 355 4.35 22.45 -9.11
N ILE A 356 4.62 22.80 -10.37
CA ILE A 356 4.03 23.97 -11.05
C ILE A 356 2.51 23.84 -11.10
N TRP A 357 2.02 22.67 -11.53
CA TRP A 357 0.59 22.39 -11.60
C TRP A 357 -0.07 22.32 -10.22
N HIS A 358 0.61 21.76 -9.23
CA HIS A 358 0.13 21.70 -7.86
C HIS A 358 -0.08 23.10 -7.28
N GLU A 359 0.91 23.99 -7.42
CA GLU A 359 0.79 25.38 -6.95
C GLU A 359 -0.35 26.10 -7.68
N PHE A 360 -0.35 26.06 -9.01
CA PHE A 360 -1.39 26.70 -9.81
C PHE A 360 -2.79 26.17 -9.50
N SER A 361 -2.98 24.84 -9.43
CA SER A 361 -4.26 24.23 -9.12
C SER A 361 -4.71 24.53 -7.69
N SER A 362 -3.79 24.63 -6.72
CA SER A 362 -4.14 25.04 -5.37
C SER A 362 -4.70 26.46 -5.34
N ASP A 363 -3.98 27.41 -5.94
CA ASP A 363 -4.41 28.80 -5.98
C ASP A 363 -5.71 28.96 -6.80
N PHE A 364 -5.84 28.24 -7.93
CA PHE A 364 -7.05 28.24 -8.75
C PHE A 364 -8.23 27.68 -7.97
N LYS A 365 -8.07 26.58 -7.23
CA LYS A 365 -9.14 25.95 -6.43
C LYS A 365 -9.66 26.88 -5.34
N ASP A 366 -8.77 27.62 -4.69
CA ASP A 366 -9.15 28.60 -3.68
C ASP A 366 -9.99 29.73 -4.27
N GLN A 367 -9.60 30.26 -5.44
CA GLN A 367 -10.41 31.25 -6.15
C GLN A 367 -11.71 30.64 -6.67
N TRP A 368 -11.71 29.41 -7.15
CA TRP A 368 -12.87 28.73 -7.71
C TRP A 368 -13.95 28.55 -6.65
N LYS A 369 -13.58 28.11 -5.44
CA LYS A 369 -14.49 28.03 -4.29
C LYS A 369 -15.08 29.39 -3.93
N LYS A 370 -14.24 30.44 -3.87
CA LYS A 370 -14.67 31.81 -3.55
C LYS A 370 -15.66 32.33 -4.59
N GLN A 371 -15.34 32.21 -5.88
CA GLN A 371 -16.18 32.69 -6.97
C GLN A 371 -17.50 31.91 -7.09
N ASN A 372 -17.49 30.59 -6.92
CA ASN A 372 -18.72 29.79 -6.88
C ASN A 372 -19.65 30.22 -5.75
N LYS A 373 -19.12 30.47 -4.56
CA LYS A 373 -19.92 31.00 -3.43
C LYS A 373 -20.53 32.36 -3.76
N LEU A 374 -19.77 33.25 -4.41
CA LEU A 374 -20.26 34.57 -4.83
C LEU A 374 -21.34 34.48 -5.91
N ILE A 375 -21.22 33.54 -6.85
CA ILE A 375 -22.24 33.30 -7.89
C ILE A 375 -23.52 32.76 -7.26
N LEU A 376 -23.41 31.82 -6.32
CA LEU A 376 -24.55 31.28 -5.58
C LEU A 376 -25.30 32.37 -4.79
N GLN A 377 -24.58 33.29 -4.13
CA GLN A 377 -25.18 34.40 -3.38
C GLN A 377 -25.90 35.44 -4.25
N LYS A 378 -25.62 35.48 -5.55
CA LYS A 378 -26.22 36.42 -6.51
C LYS A 378 -27.42 35.84 -7.25
N ARG A 379 -27.70 34.55 -7.07
CA ARG A 379 -28.93 33.89 -7.49
C ARG A 379 -29.95 34.01 -6.37
#